data_AF-A0A935PN32-F1
#
_entry.id   AF-A0A935PN32-F1
#
_cell.length_a   1.000
_cell.length_b   1.000
_cell.length_c   1.000
_cell.angle_alpha   90.00
_cell.angle_beta   90.00
_cell.angle_gamma   90.00
#
_symmetry.space_group_name_H-M   'P 1'
#
loop_
_entity.id
_entity.type
_entity.pdbx_description
1 polymer ?
#
loop_
_entity_poly.entity_id
_entity_poly.type
_entity_poly.pdbx_seq_one_letter_code
_entity_poly.pdbx_strand_id
1 'polypeptide(L)'
;MLRFPSDDANPDNNLCMKCHMRRGEPAPGSSTPHAPQGFVLLGNGGYRPAGVSIDTNIALTTHASSANPRLCAGCHVNRWNITDATSGNFVFNSTGHLFKAIPCLDANGKPNNLETCAFSPPARSFKTCVSAGCHATEAIAAGRLASARNDIELLAAQIWTDLNANQTIDAAPTDGGYLAIIKRDLPLELTNPTVITPARGAEFNVKTFAERYANGDRSKGVHNPFLARALLGANINELRARYVLPAPPAAVSALVEQSLQAAAVRQPNFITTRHVTGE
;
A
#
# COMPACT_ATOMS: atom_id res chain seq x y z
N MET A 1 -14.56 22.85 -15.40
CA MET A 1 -14.02 23.47 -14.18
C MET A 1 -13.94 22.39 -13.10
N LEU A 2 -12.73 22.02 -12.67
CA LEU A 2 -12.55 21.17 -11.48
C LEU A 2 -13.10 21.98 -10.30
N ARG A 3 -14.18 21.51 -9.67
CA ARG A 3 -14.90 22.26 -8.62
C ARG A 3 -14.25 22.14 -7.23
N PHE A 4 -13.13 21.44 -7.14
CA PHE A 4 -12.49 21.06 -5.88
C PHE A 4 -10.98 21.36 -5.94
N PRO A 5 -10.37 21.88 -4.85
CA PRO A 5 -8.92 22.02 -4.74
C PRO A 5 -8.22 20.65 -4.76
N SER A 6 -7.02 20.60 -5.33
CA SER A 6 -6.21 19.36 -5.38
C SER A 6 -5.21 19.24 -4.21
N ASP A 7 -5.04 20.33 -3.47
CA ASP A 7 -4.08 20.53 -2.40
C ASP A 7 -4.73 20.79 -1.03
N ASP A 8 -6.06 20.69 -0.92
CA ASP A 8 -6.74 20.75 0.38
C ASP A 8 -6.51 19.43 1.13
N ALA A 9 -6.08 19.53 2.38
CA ALA A 9 -5.85 18.37 3.25
C ALA A 9 -7.16 17.72 3.72
N ASN A 10 -8.28 18.44 3.65
CA ASN A 10 -9.61 17.92 3.97
C ASN A 10 -10.10 16.99 2.84
N PRO A 11 -10.32 15.69 3.11
CA PRO A 11 -10.83 14.74 2.12
C PRO A 11 -12.16 15.15 1.48
N ASP A 12 -13.00 15.89 2.21
CA ASP A 12 -14.29 16.39 1.73
C ASP A 12 -14.16 17.54 0.72
N ASN A 13 -12.99 18.17 0.63
CA ASN A 13 -12.71 19.20 -0.36
C ASN A 13 -11.65 18.75 -1.38
N ASN A 14 -10.90 17.69 -1.11
CA ASN A 14 -9.81 17.24 -1.97
C ASN A 14 -10.34 16.58 -3.27
N LEU A 15 -9.96 17.14 -4.41
CA LEU A 15 -10.35 16.68 -5.74
C LEU A 15 -10.06 15.19 -5.96
N CYS A 16 -8.87 14.71 -5.57
CA CYS A 16 -8.46 13.34 -5.81
C CYS A 16 -9.33 12.37 -4.99
N MET A 17 -9.60 12.71 -3.74
CA MET A 17 -10.35 11.85 -2.82
C MET A 17 -11.84 11.73 -3.17
N LYS A 18 -12.40 12.63 -3.99
CA LYS A 18 -13.76 12.47 -4.55
C LYS A 18 -13.97 11.18 -5.35
N CYS A 19 -12.91 10.71 -6.00
CA CYS A 19 -12.95 9.49 -6.80
C CYS A 19 -12.13 8.35 -6.19
N HIS A 20 -11.08 8.69 -5.43
CA HIS A 20 -10.11 7.72 -4.90
C HIS A 20 -10.30 7.41 -3.42
N MET A 21 -11.54 7.51 -2.92
CA MET A 21 -11.89 7.17 -1.53
C MET A 21 -13.27 6.50 -1.49
N ARG A 22 -13.45 5.43 -2.28
CA ARG A 22 -14.77 4.76 -2.42
C ARG A 22 -14.98 3.64 -1.41
N ARG A 23 -14.02 2.74 -1.25
CA ARG A 23 -14.10 1.64 -0.29
C ARG A 23 -12.74 1.30 0.28
N GLY A 24 -12.53 1.75 1.51
CA GLY A 24 -11.31 1.52 2.28
C GLY A 24 -11.34 0.25 3.11
N GLU A 25 -12.51 -0.29 3.45
CA GLU A 25 -12.66 -1.42 4.37
C GLU A 25 -13.64 -2.46 3.81
N PRO A 26 -13.51 -3.75 4.18
CA PRO A 26 -14.48 -4.77 3.79
C PRO A 26 -15.80 -4.59 4.54
N ALA A 27 -16.91 -4.94 3.90
CA ALA A 27 -18.23 -4.99 4.51
C ALA A 27 -18.96 -6.29 4.13
N PRO A 28 -19.92 -6.78 4.93
CA PRO A 28 -20.81 -7.86 4.51
C PRO A 28 -21.39 -7.57 3.10
N GLY A 29 -21.42 -8.60 2.25
CA GLY A 29 -21.80 -8.46 0.83
C GLY A 29 -20.76 -7.80 -0.10
N SER A 30 -19.66 -7.21 0.40
CA SER A 30 -18.61 -6.62 -0.44
C SER A 30 -17.22 -6.59 0.21
N SER A 31 -16.35 -7.53 -0.19
CA SER A 31 -14.96 -7.66 0.32
C SER A 31 -13.88 -7.33 -0.70
N THR A 32 -14.23 -6.68 -1.82
CA THR A 32 -13.22 -6.21 -2.79
C THR A 32 -12.95 -4.72 -2.56
N PRO A 33 -11.69 -4.30 -2.42
CA PRO A 33 -11.31 -2.89 -2.38
C PRO A 33 -11.77 -2.18 -3.67
N HIS A 34 -12.12 -0.91 -3.56
CA HIS A 34 -12.48 -0.11 -4.73
C HIS A 34 -12.01 1.31 -4.51
N ALA A 35 -11.04 1.74 -5.33
CA ALA A 35 -10.40 3.04 -5.24
C ALA A 35 -10.05 3.41 -3.78
N PRO A 36 -9.23 2.60 -3.10
CA PRO A 36 -8.97 2.76 -1.67
C PRO A 36 -7.86 3.78 -1.35
N GLN A 37 -7.31 4.46 -2.36
CA GLN A 37 -6.05 5.20 -2.23
C GLN A 37 -6.08 6.28 -1.14
N GLY A 38 -7.15 7.06 -1.08
CA GLY A 38 -7.35 8.08 -0.05
C GLY A 38 -7.43 7.48 1.34
N PHE A 39 -8.14 6.37 1.51
CA PHE A 39 -8.20 5.66 2.79
C PHE A 39 -6.81 5.16 3.21
N VAL A 40 -6.06 4.54 2.30
CA VAL A 40 -4.71 4.05 2.59
C VAL A 40 -3.76 5.19 2.94
N LEU A 41 -3.75 6.25 2.14
CA LEU A 41 -2.93 7.45 2.36
C LEU A 41 -3.20 8.08 3.73
N LEU A 42 -4.46 8.13 4.15
CA LEU A 42 -4.90 8.72 5.42
C LEU A 42 -4.79 7.77 6.62
N GLY A 43 -4.30 6.53 6.44
CA GLY A 43 -4.17 5.57 7.55
C GLY A 43 -5.42 4.77 7.88
N ASN A 44 -6.52 4.96 7.14
CA ASN A 44 -7.84 4.40 7.41
C ASN A 44 -8.21 3.24 6.47
N GLY A 45 -7.32 2.82 5.57
CA GLY A 45 -7.57 1.73 4.62
C GLY A 45 -7.23 0.35 5.18
N GLY A 46 -7.97 -0.66 4.78
CA GLY A 46 -7.76 -2.07 5.11
C GLY A 46 -8.71 -2.62 6.18
N TYR A 47 -8.81 -3.94 6.24
CA TYR A 47 -9.40 -4.68 7.33
C TYR A 47 -8.53 -4.56 8.59
N ARG A 48 -9.16 -4.55 9.78
CA ARG A 48 -8.51 -4.57 11.10
C ARG A 48 -8.57 -5.97 11.71
N PRO A 49 -7.45 -6.70 11.77
CA PRO A 49 -7.39 -7.99 12.46
C PRO A 49 -7.76 -7.87 13.93
N ALA A 50 -8.26 -8.96 14.52
CA ALA A 50 -8.53 -9.02 15.96
C ALA A 50 -7.29 -8.59 16.77
N GLY A 51 -7.51 -7.71 17.76
CA GLY A 51 -6.45 -7.14 18.59
C GLY A 51 -5.73 -5.92 18.00
N VAL A 52 -5.99 -5.56 16.74
CA VAL A 52 -5.48 -4.32 16.14
C VAL A 52 -6.47 -3.16 16.40
N SER A 53 -5.95 -2.01 16.81
CA SER A 53 -6.70 -0.75 16.86
C SER A 53 -5.91 0.35 16.16
N ILE A 54 -6.55 1.14 15.31
CA ILE A 54 -5.92 2.34 14.75
C ILE A 54 -6.47 3.55 15.50
N ASP A 55 -5.57 4.31 16.10
CA ASP A 55 -5.87 5.61 16.64
C ASP A 55 -6.03 6.57 15.46
N THR A 56 -7.28 6.89 15.13
CA THR A 56 -7.60 7.78 14.01
C THR A 56 -7.15 9.21 14.25
N ASN A 57 -6.78 9.58 15.49
CA ASN A 57 -6.16 10.87 15.81
C ASN A 57 -4.64 10.86 15.59
N ILE A 58 -4.02 9.68 15.62
CA ILE A 58 -2.59 9.44 15.34
C ILE A 58 -2.53 8.43 14.19
N ALA A 59 -3.00 8.86 13.02
CA ALA A 59 -2.99 7.98 11.85
C ALA A 59 -1.55 7.50 11.59
N LEU A 60 -1.38 6.19 11.39
CA LEU A 60 -0.18 5.68 10.75
C LEU A 60 -0.20 6.26 9.33
N THR A 61 0.56 7.30 9.05
CA THR A 61 0.67 7.89 7.72
C THR A 61 2.10 8.31 7.47
N THR A 62 2.56 8.13 6.23
CA THR A 62 3.87 8.63 5.78
C THR A 62 3.73 9.86 4.93
N HIS A 63 2.81 9.81 3.97
CA HIS A 63 2.68 10.81 2.92
C HIS A 63 1.41 11.67 3.03
N ALA A 64 0.50 11.41 3.96
CA ALA A 64 -0.41 12.43 4.47
C ALA A 64 0.20 13.04 5.74
N SER A 65 1.09 14.01 5.58
CA SER A 65 1.82 14.63 6.68
C SER A 65 2.02 16.12 6.41
N SER A 66 2.44 16.87 7.42
CA SER A 66 2.78 18.30 7.26
C SER A 66 3.89 18.55 6.24
N ALA A 67 4.76 17.56 6.00
CA ALA A 67 5.78 17.63 4.95
C ALA A 67 5.23 17.41 3.52
N ASN A 68 4.01 16.87 3.39
CA ASN A 68 3.29 16.77 2.13
C ASN A 68 1.90 17.42 2.25
N PRO A 69 1.83 18.76 2.34
CA PRO A 69 0.56 19.46 2.56
C PRO A 69 -0.41 19.33 1.37
N ARG A 70 0.10 18.99 0.17
CA ARG A 70 -0.70 18.84 -1.06
C ARG A 70 -1.23 17.43 -1.27
N LEU A 71 -1.01 16.52 -0.30
CA LEU A 71 -1.44 15.13 -0.36
C LEU A 71 -1.10 14.45 -1.70
N CYS A 72 -2.12 13.94 -2.42
CA CYS A 72 -1.96 13.30 -3.72
C CYS A 72 -1.26 14.21 -4.73
N ALA A 73 -1.60 15.51 -4.75
CA ALA A 73 -1.03 16.45 -5.72
C ALA A 73 0.45 16.77 -5.46
N GLY A 74 0.95 16.56 -4.24
CA GLY A 74 2.37 16.72 -3.90
C GLY A 74 3.27 15.68 -4.57
N CYS A 75 2.70 14.54 -4.98
CA CYS A 75 3.39 13.52 -5.76
C CYS A 75 2.87 13.40 -7.19
N HIS A 76 1.57 13.60 -7.46
CA HIS A 76 1.03 13.36 -8.80
C HIS A 76 1.07 14.59 -9.72
N VAL A 77 1.09 15.81 -9.16
CA VAL A 77 0.97 17.07 -9.92
C VAL A 77 2.23 17.91 -9.72
N ASN A 78 3.35 17.29 -10.07
CA ASN A 78 4.69 17.81 -9.81
C ASN A 78 5.17 18.69 -10.94
N ARG A 79 5.94 19.72 -10.59
CA ARG A 79 6.55 20.63 -11.56
C ARG A 79 8.07 20.63 -11.45
N TRP A 80 8.77 20.55 -12.58
CA TRP A 80 10.22 20.72 -12.62
C TRP A 80 10.69 21.09 -14.03
N ASN A 81 11.78 21.85 -14.07
CA ASN A 81 12.48 22.16 -15.31
C ASN A 81 13.43 21.04 -15.69
N ILE A 82 13.57 20.84 -16.98
CA ILE A 82 14.50 19.92 -17.61
C ILE A 82 15.45 20.80 -18.42
N THR A 83 16.73 20.61 -18.16
CA THR A 83 17.82 21.27 -18.87
C THR A 83 18.63 20.23 -19.62
N ASP A 84 19.19 20.64 -20.75
CA ASP A 84 20.14 19.84 -21.50
C ASP A 84 21.39 19.60 -20.64
N ALA A 85 21.82 18.35 -20.54
CA ALA A 85 22.90 17.98 -19.63
C ALA A 85 24.27 18.54 -20.06
N THR A 86 24.46 18.81 -21.35
CA THR A 86 25.73 19.28 -21.91
C THR A 86 25.84 20.80 -21.88
N SER A 87 24.79 21.51 -22.28
CA SER A 87 24.77 22.97 -22.41
C SER A 87 24.15 23.68 -21.22
N GLY A 88 23.42 22.97 -20.35
CA GLY A 88 22.65 23.57 -19.25
C GLY A 88 21.41 24.36 -19.72
N ASN A 89 21.15 24.43 -21.02
CA ASN A 89 20.05 25.19 -21.58
C ASN A 89 18.70 24.55 -21.22
N PHE A 90 17.67 25.38 -21.04
CA PHE A 90 16.31 24.90 -20.83
C PHE A 90 15.82 24.07 -22.03
N VAL A 91 15.19 22.94 -21.73
CA VAL A 91 14.60 22.03 -22.72
C VAL A 91 13.08 21.95 -22.56
N PHE A 92 12.61 21.73 -21.33
CA PHE A 92 11.19 21.47 -21.08
C PHE A 92 10.80 21.81 -19.64
N ASN A 93 9.53 22.21 -19.44
CA ASN A 93 8.94 22.39 -18.12
C ASN A 93 7.83 21.34 -17.93
N SER A 94 8.08 20.38 -17.03
CA SER A 94 7.05 19.44 -16.58
C SER A 94 6.07 20.19 -15.69
N THR A 95 4.79 20.17 -16.04
CA THR A 95 3.74 20.93 -15.32
C THR A 95 2.84 20.06 -14.45
N GLY A 96 3.04 18.73 -14.46
CA GLY A 96 2.28 17.78 -13.66
C GLY A 96 0.96 17.31 -14.28
N HIS A 97 0.61 17.78 -15.50
CA HIS A 97 -0.65 17.43 -16.17
C HIS A 97 -0.77 15.95 -16.58
N LEU A 98 0.28 15.16 -16.46
CA LEU A 98 0.22 13.70 -16.65
C LEU A 98 -0.35 12.98 -15.42
N PHE A 99 -0.43 13.64 -14.25
CA PHE A 99 -0.89 13.04 -12.99
C PHE A 99 -0.12 11.77 -12.56
N LYS A 100 1.11 11.60 -13.08
CA LYS A 100 1.98 10.46 -12.78
C LYS A 100 2.89 10.79 -11.59
N ALA A 101 2.87 9.96 -10.56
CA ALA A 101 3.62 10.20 -9.32
C ALA A 101 5.15 10.22 -9.52
N ILE A 102 5.62 9.23 -10.29
CA ILE A 102 7.03 8.96 -10.59
C ILE A 102 7.14 8.55 -12.06
N PRO A 103 6.92 9.48 -13.01
CA PRO A 103 6.82 9.12 -14.42
C PRO A 103 8.11 8.52 -14.94
N CYS A 104 7.97 7.61 -15.91
CA CYS A 104 9.08 7.17 -16.73
C CYS A 104 9.67 8.36 -17.49
N LEU A 105 11.01 8.40 -17.60
CA LEU A 105 11.73 9.45 -18.31
C LEU A 105 12.28 8.92 -19.63
N ASP A 106 12.32 9.79 -20.65
CA ASP A 106 13.07 9.54 -21.88
C ASP A 106 14.57 9.88 -21.71
N ALA A 107 15.34 9.74 -22.79
CA ALA A 107 16.79 9.99 -22.79
C ALA A 107 17.16 11.44 -22.40
N ASN A 108 16.24 12.40 -22.55
CA ASN A 108 16.44 13.80 -22.19
C ASN A 108 15.90 14.12 -20.79
N GLY A 109 15.44 13.12 -20.03
CA GLY A 109 14.86 13.31 -18.70
C GLY A 109 13.41 13.80 -18.71
N LYS A 110 12.73 13.78 -19.86
CA LYS A 110 11.33 14.21 -20.00
C LYS A 110 10.35 13.09 -19.66
N PRO A 111 9.28 13.38 -18.89
CA PRO A 111 8.19 12.43 -18.71
C PRO A 111 7.66 11.90 -20.04
N ASN A 112 7.62 10.58 -20.16
CA ASN A 112 7.02 9.91 -21.31
C ASN A 112 5.74 9.17 -20.91
N ASN A 113 5.09 8.57 -21.90
CA ASN A 113 3.81 7.89 -21.72
C ASN A 113 3.94 6.45 -21.21
N LEU A 114 5.16 5.93 -21.05
CA LEU A 114 5.39 4.57 -20.55
C LEU A 114 5.05 4.46 -19.06
N GLU A 115 4.68 3.24 -18.66
CA GLU A 115 4.45 2.84 -17.26
C GLU A 115 5.28 1.61 -16.85
N THR A 116 6.04 1.05 -17.79
CA THR A 116 6.73 -0.24 -17.63
C THR A 116 8.22 -0.10 -17.29
N CYS A 117 8.74 1.12 -17.19
CA CYS A 117 10.13 1.35 -16.83
C CYS A 117 10.42 0.96 -15.36
N ALA A 118 11.69 0.65 -15.10
CA ALA A 118 12.17 0.28 -13.77
C ALA A 118 11.85 1.35 -12.71
N PHE A 119 11.60 0.91 -11.47
CA PHE A 119 11.36 1.78 -10.32
C PHE A 119 12.67 2.30 -9.72
N SER A 120 13.53 2.86 -10.56
CA SER A 120 14.84 3.39 -10.18
C SER A 120 15.20 4.62 -11.01
N PRO A 121 16.03 5.53 -10.49
CA PRO A 121 16.71 6.52 -11.31
C PRO A 121 17.73 5.83 -12.23
N PRO A 122 17.98 6.35 -13.44
CA PRO A 122 17.30 7.49 -14.07
C PRO A 122 15.99 7.12 -14.79
N ALA A 123 15.56 5.86 -14.76
CA ALA A 123 14.39 5.40 -15.50
C ALA A 123 13.07 6.09 -15.07
N ARG A 124 12.94 6.45 -13.78
CA ARG A 124 11.85 7.28 -13.24
C ARG A 124 12.37 8.49 -12.49
N SER A 125 11.57 9.55 -12.47
CA SER A 125 11.83 10.70 -11.61
C SER A 125 11.28 10.48 -10.20
N PHE A 126 12.13 10.65 -9.20
CA PHE A 126 11.79 10.74 -7.78
C PHE A 126 12.04 12.17 -7.26
N LYS A 127 12.14 13.16 -8.16
CA LYS A 127 12.51 14.55 -7.83
C LYS A 127 11.64 15.16 -6.75
N THR A 128 10.37 14.76 -6.67
CA THR A 128 9.45 15.33 -5.67
C THR A 128 9.55 14.71 -4.30
N CYS A 129 10.00 13.47 -4.22
CA CYS A 129 10.44 12.89 -2.95
C CYS A 129 11.59 13.71 -2.33
N VAL A 130 12.46 14.25 -3.20
CA VAL A 130 13.60 15.10 -2.79
C VAL A 130 13.16 16.54 -2.53
N SER A 131 12.35 17.14 -3.42
CA SER A 131 11.93 18.54 -3.28
C SER A 131 11.01 18.77 -2.08
N ALA A 132 10.30 17.74 -1.62
CA ALA A 132 9.54 17.78 -0.37
C ALA A 132 10.42 17.78 0.89
N GLY A 133 11.73 17.52 0.76
CA GLY A 133 12.67 17.43 1.88
C GLY A 133 12.60 16.11 2.67
N CYS A 134 11.71 15.19 2.30
CA CYS A 134 11.53 13.91 2.98
C CYS A 134 12.63 12.88 2.66
N HIS A 135 13.25 12.99 1.48
CA HIS A 135 14.31 12.08 1.04
C HIS A 135 15.52 12.86 0.58
N ALA A 136 16.71 12.49 1.05
CA ALA A 136 17.93 13.22 0.72
C ALA A 136 18.32 13.12 -0.77
N THR A 137 18.00 12.01 -1.44
CA THR A 137 18.27 11.81 -2.88
C THR A 137 17.19 10.97 -3.56
N GLU A 138 17.11 11.06 -4.89
CA GLU A 138 16.23 10.22 -5.72
C GLU A 138 16.56 8.73 -5.54
N ALA A 139 17.84 8.39 -5.39
CA ALA A 139 18.30 7.02 -5.14
C ALA A 139 17.83 6.48 -3.78
N ILE A 140 17.85 7.32 -2.73
CA ILE A 140 17.33 6.94 -1.41
C ILE A 140 15.82 6.70 -1.49
N ALA A 141 15.07 7.58 -2.15
CA ALA A 141 13.62 7.41 -2.32
C ALA A 141 13.30 6.09 -3.06
N ALA A 142 14.00 5.80 -4.16
CA ALA A 142 13.84 4.57 -4.92
C ALA A 142 14.23 3.32 -4.12
N GLY A 143 15.31 3.37 -3.34
CA GLY A 143 15.71 2.28 -2.45
C GLY A 143 14.65 1.98 -1.39
N ARG A 144 14.05 3.02 -0.78
CA ARG A 144 12.94 2.85 0.18
C ARG A 144 11.70 2.27 -0.47
N LEU A 145 11.38 2.67 -1.70
CA LEU A 145 10.30 2.07 -2.48
C LEU A 145 10.57 0.58 -2.72
N ALA A 146 11.76 0.22 -3.20
CA ALA A 146 12.12 -1.18 -3.44
C ALA A 146 11.98 -2.04 -2.17
N SER A 147 12.46 -1.56 -1.02
CA SER A 147 12.28 -2.26 0.26
C SER A 147 10.81 -2.41 0.65
N ALA A 148 10.02 -1.33 0.54
CA ALA A 148 8.59 -1.38 0.86
C ALA A 148 7.83 -2.41 0.01
N ARG A 149 8.10 -2.42 -1.30
CA ARG A 149 7.51 -3.37 -2.24
C ARG A 149 7.86 -4.81 -1.88
N ASN A 150 9.14 -5.09 -1.63
CA ASN A 150 9.59 -6.42 -1.25
C ASN A 150 8.93 -6.93 0.04
N ASP A 151 8.90 -6.10 1.08
CA ASP A 151 8.34 -6.49 2.37
C ASP A 151 6.84 -6.76 2.29
N ILE A 152 6.09 -5.86 1.63
CA ILE A 152 4.65 -6.02 1.43
C ILE A 152 4.37 -7.29 0.62
N GLU A 153 5.16 -7.56 -0.41
CA GLU A 153 4.97 -8.73 -1.25
C GLU A 153 5.26 -10.05 -0.51
N LEU A 154 6.30 -10.08 0.33
CA LEU A 154 6.61 -11.25 1.18
C LEU A 154 5.48 -11.53 2.18
N LEU A 155 4.97 -10.50 2.86
CA LEU A 155 3.85 -10.64 3.79
C LEU A 155 2.57 -11.06 3.06
N ALA A 156 2.28 -10.44 1.91
CA ALA A 156 1.10 -10.77 1.12
C ALA A 156 1.16 -12.20 0.55
N ALA A 157 2.33 -12.65 0.06
CA ALA A 157 2.52 -14.00 -0.48
C ALA A 157 2.27 -15.09 0.58
N GLN A 158 2.63 -14.83 1.84
CA GLN A 158 2.34 -15.73 2.94
C GLN A 158 0.82 -15.91 3.16
N ILE A 159 0.06 -14.83 2.98
CA ILE A 159 -1.40 -14.87 3.10
C ILE A 159 -2.00 -15.52 1.85
N TRP A 160 -1.63 -15.07 0.65
CA TRP A 160 -2.13 -15.62 -0.60
C TRP A 160 -1.17 -15.37 -1.76
N THR A 161 -0.87 -16.44 -2.50
CA THR A 161 -0.18 -16.39 -3.79
C THR A 161 -1.08 -17.01 -4.84
N ASP A 162 -1.52 -16.19 -5.80
CA ASP A 162 -2.23 -16.58 -7.01
C ASP A 162 -1.23 -17.17 -8.02
N LEU A 163 -1.11 -18.50 -8.06
CA LEU A 163 -0.09 -19.19 -8.86
C LEU A 163 -0.52 -19.39 -10.32
N ASN A 164 -1.83 -19.37 -10.59
CA ASN A 164 -2.38 -19.55 -11.93
C ASN A 164 -2.81 -18.23 -12.60
N ALA A 165 -2.62 -17.10 -11.89
CA ALA A 165 -2.88 -15.74 -12.34
C ALA A 165 -4.35 -15.44 -12.69
N ASN A 166 -5.31 -16.14 -12.06
CA ASN A 166 -6.75 -15.95 -12.32
C ASN A 166 -7.42 -14.94 -11.36
N GLN A 167 -6.66 -14.37 -10.42
CA GLN A 167 -7.10 -13.43 -9.38
C GLN A 167 -8.26 -13.94 -8.49
N THR A 168 -8.42 -15.24 -8.41
CA THR A 168 -9.42 -15.96 -7.62
C THR A 168 -8.69 -16.88 -6.65
N ILE A 169 -9.12 -16.91 -5.38
CA ILE A 169 -8.50 -17.82 -4.42
C ILE A 169 -8.93 -19.25 -4.74
N ASP A 170 -7.98 -20.04 -5.21
CA ASP A 170 -8.14 -21.47 -5.42
C ASP A 170 -7.67 -22.27 -4.20
N ALA A 171 -8.22 -23.48 -4.05
CA ALA A 171 -7.79 -24.38 -2.98
C ALA A 171 -6.33 -24.83 -3.22
N ALA A 172 -5.56 -24.97 -2.14
CA ALA A 172 -4.23 -25.57 -2.24
C ALA A 172 -4.33 -26.99 -2.83
N PRO A 173 -3.42 -27.39 -3.74
CA PRO A 173 -2.16 -26.72 -4.09
C PRO A 173 -2.23 -25.81 -5.33
N THR A 174 -3.42 -25.54 -5.89
CA THR A 174 -3.53 -24.67 -7.08
C THR A 174 -3.00 -23.27 -6.79
N ASP A 175 -3.38 -22.70 -5.64
CA ASP A 175 -2.77 -21.49 -5.08
C ASP A 175 -1.93 -21.80 -3.84
N GLY A 176 -1.13 -20.81 -3.44
CA GLY A 176 -0.29 -20.85 -2.24
C GLY A 176 -0.77 -19.92 -1.12
N GLY A 177 -0.15 -20.08 0.05
CA GLY A 177 -0.42 -19.26 1.24
C GLY A 177 -1.60 -19.75 2.07
N TYR A 178 -1.90 -19.02 3.15
CA TYR A 178 -2.93 -19.37 4.10
C TYR A 178 -4.35 -19.38 3.52
N LEU A 179 -4.70 -18.45 2.63
CA LEU A 179 -6.04 -18.42 2.05
C LEU A 179 -6.31 -19.63 1.16
N ALA A 180 -5.30 -20.19 0.48
CA ALA A 180 -5.45 -21.41 -0.30
C ALA A 180 -5.69 -22.64 0.59
N ILE A 181 -5.04 -22.71 1.76
CA ILE A 181 -5.28 -23.76 2.77
C ILE A 181 -6.70 -23.62 3.35
N ILE A 182 -7.08 -22.41 3.76
CA ILE A 182 -8.43 -22.12 4.27
C ILE A 182 -9.49 -22.44 3.20
N LYS A 183 -9.24 -22.12 1.93
CA LYS A 183 -10.16 -22.46 0.83
C LYS A 183 -10.38 -23.97 0.69
N ARG A 184 -9.32 -24.76 0.89
CA ARG A 184 -9.38 -26.23 0.85
C ARG A 184 -10.13 -26.80 2.05
N ASP A 185 -9.81 -26.34 3.25
CA ASP A 185 -10.24 -26.98 4.50
C ASP A 185 -11.53 -26.38 5.08
N LEU A 186 -11.73 -25.07 4.88
CA LEU A 186 -12.80 -24.25 5.47
C LEU A 186 -13.39 -23.28 4.44
N PRO A 187 -13.90 -23.75 3.27
CA PRO A 187 -14.29 -22.88 2.15
C PRO A 187 -15.33 -21.81 2.49
N LEU A 188 -16.18 -22.05 3.50
CA LEU A 188 -17.20 -21.10 3.97
C LEU A 188 -16.59 -19.83 4.57
N GLU A 189 -15.34 -19.90 5.07
CA GLU A 189 -14.64 -18.74 5.60
C GLU A 189 -14.36 -17.70 4.51
N LEU A 190 -14.34 -18.07 3.23
CA LEU A 190 -14.14 -17.15 2.10
C LEU A 190 -15.43 -16.79 1.36
N THR A 191 -16.51 -17.55 1.54
CA THR A 191 -17.76 -17.35 0.79
C THR A 191 -18.92 -16.82 1.62
N ASN A 192 -18.82 -16.76 2.96
CA ASN A 192 -19.90 -16.27 3.81
C ASN A 192 -20.23 -14.79 3.49
N PRO A 193 -21.42 -14.46 2.98
CA PRO A 193 -21.74 -13.09 2.59
C PRO A 193 -22.16 -12.20 3.78
N THR A 194 -22.56 -12.81 4.90
CA THR A 194 -23.20 -12.13 6.03
C THR A 194 -22.24 -11.56 7.07
N VAL A 195 -21.02 -12.11 7.14
CA VAL A 195 -19.98 -11.67 8.07
C VAL A 195 -18.65 -11.48 7.34
N ILE A 196 -17.84 -10.54 7.82
CA ILE A 196 -16.43 -10.47 7.45
C ILE A 196 -15.66 -11.39 8.39
N THR A 197 -15.27 -12.54 7.86
CA THR A 197 -14.37 -13.47 8.53
C THR A 197 -12.93 -12.94 8.50
N PRO A 198 -12.04 -13.43 9.38
CA PRO A 198 -10.61 -13.16 9.29
C PRO A 198 -10.02 -13.48 7.90
N ALA A 199 -10.44 -14.57 7.26
CA ALA A 199 -10.00 -14.93 5.91
C ALA A 199 -10.40 -13.89 4.85
N ARG A 200 -11.65 -13.41 4.85
CA ARG A 200 -12.12 -12.35 3.93
C ARG A 200 -11.48 -10.99 4.22
N GLY A 201 -11.23 -10.70 5.49
CA GLY A 201 -10.51 -9.52 5.91
C GLY A 201 -9.06 -9.52 5.40
N ALA A 202 -8.37 -10.65 5.54
CA ALA A 202 -7.02 -10.83 5.03
C ALA A 202 -6.97 -10.76 3.49
N GLU A 203 -7.94 -11.38 2.79
CA GLU A 203 -8.11 -11.23 1.33
C GLU A 203 -8.22 -9.76 0.93
N PHE A 204 -9.06 -8.98 1.63
CA PHE A 204 -9.23 -7.55 1.37
C PHE A 204 -7.89 -6.80 1.48
N ASN A 205 -7.11 -7.07 2.55
CA ASN A 205 -5.81 -6.43 2.74
C ASN A 205 -4.79 -6.84 1.67
N VAL A 206 -4.73 -8.12 1.28
CA VAL A 206 -3.87 -8.58 0.18
C VAL A 206 -4.26 -7.87 -1.13
N LYS A 207 -5.56 -7.85 -1.47
CA LYS A 207 -6.06 -7.15 -2.67
C LYS A 207 -5.84 -5.64 -2.62
N THR A 208 -5.76 -5.05 -1.43
CA THR A 208 -5.50 -3.62 -1.25
C THR A 208 -4.02 -3.30 -1.46
N PHE A 209 -3.13 -4.05 -0.82
CA PHE A 209 -1.72 -3.65 -0.67
C PHE A 209 -0.76 -4.36 -1.62
N ALA A 210 -1.06 -5.61 -2.00
CA ALA A 210 -0.18 -6.37 -2.88
C ALA A 210 -0.23 -5.84 -4.33
N GLU A 211 0.87 -6.01 -5.04
CA GLU A 211 1.03 -5.40 -6.37
C GLU A 211 0.27 -6.09 -7.50
N ARG A 212 -0.21 -7.31 -7.22
CA ARG A 212 -0.67 -8.29 -8.22
C ARG A 212 -2.14 -8.11 -8.60
N TYR A 213 -2.91 -7.32 -7.85
CA TYR A 213 -4.37 -7.27 -7.98
C TYR A 213 -4.89 -5.92 -8.52
N ALA A 214 -5.93 -5.98 -9.35
CA ALA A 214 -6.37 -4.84 -10.16
C ALA A 214 -7.03 -3.69 -9.37
N ASN A 215 -7.71 -3.98 -8.26
CA ASN A 215 -8.63 -3.06 -7.59
C ASN A 215 -8.05 -2.41 -6.32
N GLY A 216 -6.79 -2.66 -6.01
CA GLY A 216 -6.13 -2.19 -4.79
C GLY A 216 -5.71 -0.72 -4.82
N ASP A 217 -4.88 -0.38 -3.86
CA ASP A 217 -4.24 0.93 -3.72
C ASP A 217 -3.33 1.26 -4.91
N ARG A 218 -2.60 0.25 -5.42
CA ARG A 218 -1.70 0.32 -6.57
C ARG A 218 -0.56 1.34 -6.45
N SER A 219 -0.37 1.98 -5.29
CA SER A 219 0.76 2.88 -5.05
C SER A 219 2.08 2.15 -4.81
N LYS A 220 2.08 0.80 -4.86
CA LYS A 220 3.27 -0.02 -4.59
C LYS A 220 3.77 0.16 -3.14
N GLY A 221 2.82 0.36 -2.23
CA GLY A 221 3.07 0.65 -0.82
C GLY A 221 3.46 2.09 -0.52
N VAL A 222 3.57 2.98 -1.53
CA VAL A 222 3.98 4.38 -1.32
C VAL A 222 3.02 5.11 -0.41
N HIS A 223 1.70 5.04 -0.63
CA HIS A 223 0.76 5.83 0.16
C HIS A 223 0.93 5.62 1.66
N ASN A 224 1.17 4.38 2.09
CA ASN A 224 1.35 4.05 3.49
C ASN A 224 2.01 2.67 3.72
N PRO A 225 3.35 2.58 3.66
CA PRO A 225 4.03 1.30 3.80
C PRO A 225 3.95 0.73 5.22
N PHE A 226 3.83 1.60 6.23
CA PHE A 226 3.72 1.17 7.63
C PHE A 226 2.37 0.51 7.90
N LEU A 227 1.27 1.12 7.47
CA LEU A 227 -0.07 0.53 7.58
C LEU A 227 -0.14 -0.82 6.85
N ALA A 228 0.31 -0.87 5.59
CA ALA A 228 0.26 -2.08 4.78
C ALA A 228 1.00 -3.25 5.46
N ARG A 229 2.25 -3.02 5.89
CA ARG A 229 3.05 -4.03 6.59
C ARG A 229 2.41 -4.46 7.91
N ALA A 230 1.92 -3.51 8.70
CA ALA A 230 1.36 -3.79 10.01
C ALA A 230 0.05 -4.60 9.92
N LEU A 231 -0.83 -4.26 8.98
CA LEU A 231 -2.08 -4.99 8.76
C LEU A 231 -1.86 -6.37 8.17
N LEU A 232 -0.95 -6.52 7.19
CA LEU A 232 -0.61 -7.83 6.64
C LEU A 232 0.06 -8.73 7.71
N GLY A 233 0.98 -8.17 8.51
CA GLY A 233 1.60 -8.88 9.62
C GLY A 233 0.57 -9.32 10.68
N ALA A 234 -0.36 -8.44 11.04
CA ALA A 234 -1.43 -8.78 11.97
C ALA A 234 -2.41 -9.82 11.38
N ASN A 235 -2.70 -9.79 10.07
CA ASN A 235 -3.47 -10.84 9.42
C ASN A 235 -2.76 -12.20 9.50
N ILE A 236 -1.44 -12.27 9.27
CA ILE A 236 -0.69 -13.52 9.42
C ILE A 236 -0.89 -14.11 10.83
N ASN A 237 -0.79 -13.28 11.87
CA ASN A 237 -1.00 -13.74 13.26
C ASN A 237 -2.45 -14.18 13.52
N GLU A 238 -3.44 -13.40 13.08
CA GLU A 238 -4.86 -13.71 13.26
C GLU A 238 -5.25 -15.00 12.51
N LEU A 239 -4.84 -15.17 11.25
CA LEU A 239 -5.15 -16.36 10.46
C LEU A 239 -4.54 -17.61 11.11
N ARG A 240 -3.30 -17.52 11.61
CA ARG A 240 -2.65 -18.63 12.32
C ARG A 240 -3.40 -19.02 13.58
N ALA A 241 -3.72 -18.04 14.42
CA ALA A 241 -4.41 -18.28 15.68
C ALA A 241 -5.82 -18.84 15.43
N ARG A 242 -6.57 -18.26 14.49
CA ARG A 242 -7.97 -18.61 14.22
C ARG A 242 -8.13 -19.97 13.56
N TYR A 243 -7.26 -20.30 12.60
CA TYR A 243 -7.40 -21.47 11.73
C TYR A 243 -6.33 -22.54 11.97
N VAL A 244 -5.52 -22.40 13.03
CA VAL A 244 -4.48 -23.36 13.44
C VAL A 244 -3.48 -23.64 12.29
N LEU A 245 -3.07 -22.57 11.61
CA LEU A 245 -2.18 -22.67 10.44
C LEU A 245 -0.70 -22.76 10.86
N PRO A 246 0.15 -23.43 10.07
CA PRO A 246 1.58 -23.58 10.39
C PRO A 246 2.27 -22.23 10.53
N ALA A 247 3.35 -22.20 11.32
CA ALA A 247 4.22 -21.03 11.40
C ALA A 247 4.76 -20.63 10.01
N PRO A 248 4.87 -19.33 9.71
CA PRO A 248 5.42 -18.89 8.45
C PRO A 248 6.94 -19.10 8.46
N PRO A 249 7.62 -19.09 7.30
CA PRO A 249 9.08 -19.17 7.22
C PRO A 249 9.75 -18.13 8.11
N ALA A 250 10.94 -18.43 8.63
CA ALA A 250 11.64 -17.58 9.61
C ALA A 250 11.80 -16.12 9.13
N ALA A 251 12.12 -15.92 7.85
CA ALA A 251 12.23 -14.59 7.25
C ALA A 251 10.90 -13.80 7.30
N VAL A 252 9.77 -14.47 7.03
CA VAL A 252 8.44 -13.86 7.11
C VAL A 252 8.07 -13.60 8.57
N SER A 253 8.36 -14.54 9.48
CA SER A 253 8.13 -14.35 10.93
C SER A 253 8.88 -13.12 11.47
N ALA A 254 10.15 -12.95 11.10
CA ALA A 254 10.94 -11.78 11.49
C ALA A 254 10.35 -10.47 10.94
N LEU A 255 9.86 -10.50 9.69
CA LEU A 255 9.24 -9.33 9.07
C LEU A 255 7.89 -8.99 9.70
N VAL A 256 7.09 -9.98 10.11
CA VAL A 256 5.87 -9.77 10.90
C VAL A 256 6.19 -9.02 12.19
N GLU A 257 7.15 -9.53 12.96
CA GLU A 257 7.54 -8.92 14.24
C GLU A 257 8.05 -7.48 14.04
N GLN A 258 8.96 -7.27 13.07
CA GLN A 258 9.47 -5.96 12.73
C GLN A 258 8.34 -4.98 12.36
N SER A 259 7.36 -5.45 11.59
CA SER A 259 6.24 -4.62 11.12
C SER A 259 5.34 -4.18 12.26
N LEU A 260 5.01 -5.10 13.17
CA LEU A 260 4.18 -4.82 14.34
C LEU A 260 4.90 -3.95 15.37
N GLN A 261 6.19 -4.19 15.61
CA GLN A 261 7.01 -3.34 16.47
C GLN A 261 7.11 -1.92 15.91
N ALA A 262 7.35 -1.79 14.59
CA ALA A 262 7.39 -0.49 13.92
C ALA A 262 6.06 0.28 14.01
N ALA A 263 4.92 -0.43 13.97
CA ALA A 263 3.62 0.15 14.17
C ALA A 263 3.42 0.61 15.63
N ALA A 264 3.77 -0.24 16.60
CA ALA A 264 3.68 0.08 18.02
C ALA A 264 4.54 1.30 18.43
N VAL A 265 5.72 1.49 17.83
CA VAL A 265 6.55 2.68 18.08
C VAL A 265 5.87 3.96 17.59
N ARG A 266 5.13 3.91 16.48
CA ARG A 266 4.43 5.08 15.90
C ARG A 266 3.08 5.34 16.56
N GLN A 267 2.41 4.27 16.94
CA GLN A 267 1.09 4.28 17.53
C GLN A 267 1.07 3.20 18.63
N PRO A 268 1.38 3.56 19.90
CA PRO A 268 1.53 2.59 20.99
C PRO A 268 0.34 1.65 21.20
N ASN A 269 -0.86 2.12 20.87
CA ASN A 269 -2.10 1.35 20.98
C ASN A 269 -2.45 0.56 19.71
N PHE A 270 -1.53 0.42 18.75
CA PHE A 270 -1.78 -0.30 17.51
C PHE A 270 -2.19 -1.76 17.76
N ILE A 271 -1.55 -2.40 18.74
CA ILE A 271 -1.92 -3.73 19.24
C ILE A 271 -2.49 -3.57 20.65
N THR A 272 -3.77 -3.84 20.81
CA THR A 272 -4.52 -3.70 22.07
C THR A 272 -4.49 -4.96 22.91
N THR A 273 -4.38 -6.11 22.28
CA THR A 273 -4.08 -7.38 22.93
C THR A 273 -2.70 -7.80 22.48
N ARG A 274 -1.66 -7.45 23.24
CA ARG A 274 -0.39 -8.16 23.07
C ARG A 274 -0.70 -9.62 23.39
N HIS A 275 -0.74 -10.47 22.38
CA HIS A 275 -0.57 -11.90 22.62
C HIS A 275 0.79 -12.00 23.29
N VAL A 276 0.78 -12.16 24.61
CA VAL A 276 1.95 -12.52 25.37
C VAL A 276 2.34 -13.88 24.80
N THR A 277 3.37 -13.90 23.97
CA THR A 277 4.03 -15.14 23.59
C THR A 277 4.68 -15.67 24.86
N GLY A 278 3.93 -16.48 25.60
CA GLY A 278 4.35 -17.18 26.78
C GLY A 278 3.93 -18.64 26.64
N GLU A 279 4.95 -19.50 26.65
CA GLU A 279 4.95 -20.98 26.70
C GLU A 279 4.85 -21.73 25.36
#